data_AF-A0A2V6LPP3-F1
#
_entry.id   AF-A0A2V6LPP3-F1
#
_cell.length_a   1.000
_cell.length_b   1.000
_cell.length_c   1.000
_cell.angle_alpha   90.00
_cell.angle_beta   90.00
_cell.angle_gamma   90.00
#
_symmetry.space_group_name_H-M   'P 1'
#
loop_
_entity.id
_entity.type
_entity.pdbx_description
1 polymer ?
#
loop_
_entity_poly.entity_id
_entity_poly.type
_entity_poly.pdbx_seq_one_letter_code
_entity_poly.pdbx_strand_id
1 'polypeptide(L)'
;MKHVEGFPLKLLWNHVGDCKTRRLRDILRDDADTLIMDRGADIVVAQVGAPLLWPRPDTIMDFWKRTVNSGYYHTITFHGQVLDKSAQPNYLFYPSEWEPISESPLILLEGVFWPYDSCLKMF
;
A
#
# COMPACT_ATOMS: atom_id res chain seq x y z
N MET A 1 12.98 5.76 14.65
CA MET A 1 11.73 5.77 13.86
C MET A 1 11.28 4.33 13.73
N LYS A 2 9.97 4.03 13.83
CA LYS A 2 9.48 2.64 13.74
C LYS A 2 9.49 2.19 12.26
N HIS A 3 9.94 0.97 12.01
CA HIS A 3 10.06 0.37 10.68
C HIS A 3 9.02 -0.72 10.49
N VAL A 4 8.65 -0.98 9.23
CA VAL A 4 7.75 -2.08 8.87
C VAL A 4 8.50 -3.39 8.98
N GLU A 5 7.99 -4.30 9.81
CA GLU A 5 8.61 -5.60 10.08
C GLU A 5 8.06 -6.71 9.17
N GLY A 6 6.85 -6.54 8.63
CA GLY A 6 6.20 -7.52 7.79
C GLY A 6 4.77 -7.13 7.41
N PHE A 7 4.13 -7.99 6.63
CA PHE A 7 2.76 -7.86 6.17
C PHE A 7 1.92 -9.09 6.58
N PRO A 8 0.60 -8.97 6.75
CA PRO A 8 -0.17 -7.72 6.71
C PRO A 8 0.06 -6.87 7.96
N LEU A 9 0.15 -5.55 7.78
CA LEU A 9 0.19 -4.60 8.87
C LEU A 9 -1.14 -4.58 9.63
N LYS A 10 -1.01 -4.59 10.96
CA LYS A 10 -2.12 -4.52 11.92
C LYS A 10 -2.29 -3.14 12.55
N LEU A 11 -1.26 -2.30 12.49
CA LEU A 11 -1.22 -0.96 13.06
C LEU A 11 -0.49 -0.01 12.11
N LEU A 12 -0.91 1.25 12.10
CA LEU A 12 -0.23 2.35 11.40
C LEU A 12 0.43 3.29 12.40
N TRP A 13 1.47 3.98 11.95
CA TRP A 13 2.18 4.99 12.73
C TRP A 13 2.71 6.10 11.84
N ASN A 14 2.90 7.28 12.43
CA ASN A 14 3.51 8.43 11.80
C ASN A 14 4.64 8.99 12.69
N HIS A 15 5.08 10.22 12.42
CA HIS A 15 6.16 10.86 13.19
C HIS A 15 5.76 11.23 14.63
N VAL A 16 4.46 11.26 14.95
CA VAL A 16 3.93 11.54 16.29
C VAL A 16 3.77 10.25 17.10
N GLY A 17 3.52 9.12 16.46
CA GLY A 17 3.39 7.83 17.12
C GLY A 17 2.39 6.90 16.41
N ASP A 18 1.84 5.96 17.16
CA ASP A 18 0.83 5.03 16.65
C ASP A 18 -0.49 5.75 16.34
N CYS A 19 -1.07 5.46 15.17
CA CYS A 19 -2.35 6.01 14.73
C CYS A 19 -3.50 5.16 15.28
N LYS A 20 -4.54 5.79 15.82
CA LYS A 20 -5.78 5.12 16.23
C LYS A 20 -6.68 4.85 15.02
N THR A 21 -6.33 3.84 14.24
CA THR A 21 -7.06 3.37 13.06
C THR A 21 -6.96 1.84 12.98
N ARG A 22 -7.84 1.19 12.21
CA ARG A 22 -7.79 -0.24 11.92
C ARG A 22 -8.08 -0.51 10.45
N ARG A 23 -7.58 -1.65 9.96
CA ARG A 23 -7.91 -2.17 8.64
C ARG A 23 -9.41 -2.49 8.57
N LEU A 24 -10.06 -2.03 7.51
CA LEU A 24 -11.47 -2.30 7.22
C LEU A 24 -11.61 -3.50 6.29
N ARG A 25 -10.92 -3.47 5.14
CA ARG A 25 -10.94 -4.54 4.13
C ARG A 25 -9.74 -4.43 3.21
N ASP A 26 -9.39 -5.53 2.56
CA ASP A 26 -8.53 -5.49 1.37
C ASP A 26 -9.35 -4.95 0.19
N ILE A 27 -8.70 -4.23 -0.72
CA ILE A 27 -9.37 -3.58 -1.85
C ILE A 27 -8.69 -3.94 -3.17
N LEU A 28 -9.36 -3.72 -4.29
CA LEU A 28 -8.77 -3.86 -5.62
C LEU A 28 -8.29 -2.51 -6.15
N ARG A 29 -7.64 -2.54 -7.32
CA ARG A 29 -7.25 -1.33 -8.03
C ARG A 29 -8.45 -0.40 -8.27
N ASP A 30 -9.56 -0.92 -8.75
CA ASP A 30 -10.75 -0.13 -9.07
C ASP A 30 -11.34 0.54 -7.81
N ASP A 31 -11.37 -0.17 -6.67
CA ASP A 31 -11.76 0.43 -5.39
C ASP A 31 -10.81 1.58 -5.00
N ALA A 32 -9.50 1.37 -5.15
CA ALA A 32 -8.51 2.39 -4.83
C ALA A 32 -8.61 3.60 -5.78
N ASP A 33 -8.85 3.38 -7.07
CA ASP A 33 -9.11 4.43 -8.06
C ASP A 33 -10.33 5.27 -7.61
N THR A 34 -11.45 4.64 -7.26
CA THR A 34 -12.65 5.34 -6.74
C THR A 34 -12.35 6.12 -5.46
N LEU A 35 -11.69 5.50 -4.48
CA LEU A 35 -11.39 6.17 -3.20
C LEU A 35 -10.47 7.39 -3.40
N ILE A 36 -9.48 7.30 -4.28
CA ILE A 36 -8.51 8.39 -4.52
C ILE A 36 -9.12 9.49 -5.40
N MET A 37 -9.74 9.12 -6.53
CA MET A 37 -10.23 10.09 -7.51
C MET A 37 -11.53 10.77 -7.07
N ASP A 38 -12.46 10.02 -6.46
CA ASP A 38 -13.80 10.52 -6.17
C ASP A 38 -13.94 11.03 -4.73
N ARG A 39 -13.18 10.47 -3.79
CA ARG A 39 -13.30 10.76 -2.35
C ARG A 39 -12.07 11.42 -1.73
N GLY A 40 -11.02 11.67 -2.50
CA GLY A 40 -9.81 12.34 -2.02
C GLY A 40 -9.11 11.57 -0.89
N ALA A 41 -8.96 10.25 -1.06
CA ALA A 41 -8.32 9.40 -0.05
C ALA A 41 -6.85 9.77 0.21
N ASP A 42 -6.46 9.66 1.47
CA ASP A 42 -5.07 9.66 1.91
C ASP A 42 -4.42 8.31 1.58
N ILE A 43 -3.13 8.33 1.23
CA ILE A 43 -2.33 7.13 0.96
C ILE A 43 -1.23 6.98 1.99
N VAL A 44 -0.97 5.75 2.41
CA VAL A 44 0.20 5.34 3.19
C VAL A 44 0.89 4.22 2.45
N VAL A 45 2.21 4.26 2.36
CA VAL A 45 3.00 3.21 1.72
C VAL A 45 3.85 2.51 2.77
N ALA A 46 3.79 1.19 2.76
CA ALA A 46 4.58 0.34 3.66
C ALA A 46 5.54 -0.53 2.87
N GLN A 47 6.79 -0.59 3.32
CA GLN A 47 7.84 -1.43 2.76
C GLN A 47 8.67 -2.01 3.91
N VAL A 48 8.87 -3.34 3.94
CA VAL A 48 9.65 -4.01 4.98
C VAL A 48 11.05 -3.40 5.09
N GLY A 49 11.48 -3.11 6.32
CA GLY A 49 12.76 -2.45 6.63
C GLY A 49 12.72 -0.92 6.53
N ALA A 50 11.68 -0.32 5.96
CA ALA A 50 11.51 1.13 5.85
C ALA A 50 10.46 1.65 6.85
N PRO A 51 10.50 2.94 7.22
CA PRO A 51 9.39 3.58 7.91
C PRO A 51 8.17 3.71 6.99
N LEU A 52 6.97 3.88 7.58
CA LEU A 52 5.78 4.22 6.80
C LEU A 52 5.97 5.55 6.08
N LEU A 53 5.72 5.54 4.78
CA LEU A 53 5.75 6.73 3.95
C LEU A 53 4.34 7.31 3.87
N TRP A 54 4.25 8.60 4.17
CA TRP A 54 3.03 9.39 4.08
C TRP A 54 3.24 10.44 2.98
N PRO A 55 2.86 10.16 1.72
CA PRO A 55 2.90 11.16 0.66
C PRO A 55 2.13 12.41 1.06
N ARG A 56 2.58 13.57 0.59
CA ARG A 56 1.87 14.81 0.86
C ARG A 56 0.56 14.83 0.07
N PRO A 57 -0.53 15.40 0.62
CA PRO A 57 -1.84 15.42 -0.05
C PRO A 57 -1.82 15.95 -1.49
N ASP A 58 -1.02 17.00 -1.75
CA ASP A 58 -0.84 17.62 -3.06
C ASP A 58 -0.12 16.72 -4.09
N THR A 59 0.54 15.65 -3.63
CA THR A 59 1.29 14.71 -4.46
C THR A 59 0.62 13.35 -4.63
N ILE A 60 -0.49 13.09 -3.93
CA ILE A 60 -1.15 11.77 -3.90
C ILE A 60 -1.56 11.32 -5.29
N MET A 61 -2.18 12.20 -6.08
CA MET A 61 -2.67 11.85 -7.42
C MET A 61 -1.52 11.50 -8.37
N ASP A 62 -0.42 12.24 -8.32
CA ASP A 62 0.76 11.98 -9.14
C ASP A 62 1.47 10.70 -8.71
N PHE A 63 1.58 10.48 -7.39
CA PHE A 63 2.08 9.23 -6.85
C PHE A 63 1.24 8.04 -7.33
N TRP A 64 -0.08 8.14 -7.24
CA TRP A 64 -0.99 7.09 -7.67
C TRP A 64 -0.86 6.80 -9.16
N LYS A 65 -0.90 7.82 -10.01
CA LYS A 65 -0.70 7.67 -11.46
C LYS A 65 0.64 7.01 -11.81
N ARG A 66 1.73 7.37 -11.14
CA ARG A 66 3.04 6.72 -11.37
C ARG A 66 3.05 5.27 -10.91
N THR A 67 2.42 4.99 -9.78
CA THR A 67 2.28 3.65 -9.23
C THR A 67 1.41 2.76 -10.12
N VAL A 68 0.41 3.32 -10.79
CA VAL A 68 -0.62 2.54 -11.49
C VAL A 68 -0.45 2.50 -13.03
N ASN A 69 0.01 3.61 -13.64
CA ASN A 69 0.16 3.72 -15.10
C ASN A 69 1.56 3.42 -15.62
N SER A 70 2.54 3.12 -14.76
CA SER A 70 3.91 2.83 -15.23
C SER A 70 4.05 1.50 -15.97
N GLY A 71 2.98 0.69 -16.10
CA GLY A 71 2.85 -0.41 -17.06
C GLY A 71 3.80 -1.61 -16.89
N TYR A 72 4.88 -1.47 -16.13
CA TYR A 72 5.98 -2.44 -16.05
C TYR A 72 6.61 -2.55 -14.65
N TYR A 73 6.36 -1.60 -13.75
CA TYR A 73 7.15 -1.50 -12.50
C TYR A 73 6.37 -1.85 -11.23
N HIS A 74 5.05 -1.71 -11.23
CA HIS A 74 4.23 -1.88 -10.04
C HIS A 74 2.91 -2.58 -10.40
N THR A 75 2.60 -3.69 -9.74
CA THR A 75 1.32 -4.40 -9.88
C THR A 75 0.51 -4.25 -8.60
N ILE A 76 -0.79 -3.98 -8.72
CA ILE A 76 -1.73 -3.95 -7.59
C ILE A 76 -2.50 -5.28 -7.56
N THR A 77 -2.53 -5.92 -6.40
CA THR A 77 -3.19 -7.22 -6.17
C THR A 77 -3.65 -7.31 -4.71
N PHE A 78 -4.24 -8.42 -4.26
CA PHE A 78 -4.59 -8.64 -2.85
C PHE A 78 -3.88 -9.89 -2.31
N HIS A 79 -3.77 -9.98 -0.98
CA HIS A 79 -3.09 -11.09 -0.33
C HIS A 79 -3.75 -12.42 -0.72
N GLY A 80 -2.96 -13.39 -1.21
CA GLY A 80 -3.45 -14.71 -1.61
C GLY A 80 -3.80 -14.86 -3.10
N GLN A 81 -3.71 -13.81 -3.91
CA GLN A 81 -3.86 -13.95 -5.36
C GLN A 81 -2.61 -14.58 -5.99
N VAL A 82 -2.79 -15.57 -6.87
CA VAL A 82 -1.71 -16.13 -7.68
C VAL A 82 -1.38 -15.13 -8.78
N LEU A 83 -0.18 -14.55 -8.73
CA LEU A 83 0.33 -13.70 -9.79
C LEU A 83 0.74 -14.54 -10.99
N ASP A 84 0.40 -14.04 -12.17
CA ASP A 84 0.98 -14.55 -13.40
C ASP A 84 2.49 -14.29 -13.39
N LYS A 85 3.28 -15.38 -13.31
CA LYS A 85 4.74 -15.32 -13.25
C LYS A 85 5.36 -14.68 -14.49
N SER A 86 4.62 -14.56 -15.59
CA SER A 86 5.08 -13.88 -16.81
C SER A 86 5.16 -12.36 -16.67
N ALA A 87 4.44 -11.75 -15.71
CA ALA A 87 4.34 -10.30 -15.59
C ALA A 87 5.58 -9.64 -14.94
N GLN A 88 6.45 -10.41 -14.26
CA GLN A 88 7.70 -9.99 -13.60
C GLN A 88 7.72 -8.53 -13.09
N PRO A 89 6.76 -8.10 -12.26
CA PRO A 89 6.72 -6.70 -11.82
C PRO A 89 7.88 -6.43 -10.85
N ASN A 90 8.52 -5.26 -10.92
CA ASN A 90 9.59 -4.91 -9.97
C ASN A 90 9.06 -4.76 -8.53
N TYR A 91 7.80 -4.35 -8.40
CA TYR A 91 7.11 -4.20 -7.12
C TYR A 91 5.66 -4.66 -7.22
N LEU A 92 5.17 -5.14 -6.09
CA LEU A 92 3.79 -5.56 -5.91
C LEU A 92 3.19 -4.82 -4.73
N PHE A 93 2.02 -4.23 -4.91
CA PHE A 93 1.28 -3.57 -3.84
C PHE A 93 0.01 -4.35 -3.50
N TYR A 94 -0.20 -4.56 -2.20
CA TYR A 94 -1.45 -5.03 -1.63
C TYR A 94 -2.19 -3.85 -0.98
N PRO A 95 -3.22 -3.28 -1.63
CA PRO A 95 -3.94 -2.15 -1.09
C PRO A 95 -4.99 -2.63 -0.08
N SER A 96 -5.16 -1.88 0.99
CA SER A 96 -6.23 -2.08 1.97
C SER A 96 -6.82 -0.75 2.39
N GLU A 97 -8.12 -0.75 2.66
CA GLU A 97 -8.86 0.38 3.21
C GLU A 97 -8.76 0.34 4.75
N TRP A 98 -8.56 1.50 5.35
CA TRP A 98 -8.42 1.68 6.79
C TRP A 98 -9.39 2.75 7.28
N GLU A 99 -9.71 2.69 8.59
CA GLU A 99 -10.46 3.76 9.22
C GLU A 99 -9.74 5.10 9.03
N PRO A 100 -10.48 6.15 8.67
CA PRO A 100 -9.88 7.44 8.39
C PRO A 100 -9.31 8.03 9.68
N ILE A 101 -8.09 8.58 9.59
CA ILE A 101 -7.49 9.36 10.69
C ILE A 101 -8.01 10.80 10.65
N SER A 102 -8.36 11.26 9.45
CA SER A 102 -8.93 12.57 9.13
C SER A 102 -10.37 12.40 8.61
N GLU A 103 -10.89 13.36 7.85
CA GLU A 103 -12.18 13.23 7.15
C GLU A 103 -12.07 12.39 5.86
N SER A 104 -10.85 12.22 5.33
CA SER A 104 -10.59 11.49 4.08
C SER A 104 -10.45 9.99 4.32
N PRO A 105 -10.92 9.13 3.39
CA PRO A 105 -10.63 7.69 3.44
C PRO A 105 -9.13 7.43 3.48
N LEU A 106 -8.71 6.32 4.09
CA LEU A 106 -7.29 5.97 4.21
C LEU A 106 -6.99 4.68 3.47
N ILE A 107 -6.00 4.71 2.59
CA ILE A 107 -5.51 3.54 1.86
C ILE A 107 -4.09 3.24 2.29
N LEU A 108 -3.83 1.99 2.65
CA LEU A 108 -2.48 1.47 2.85
C LEU A 108 -2.07 0.63 1.64
N LEU A 109 -0.89 0.92 1.07
CA LEU A 109 -0.24 0.13 0.03
C LEU A 109 0.94 -0.65 0.62
N GLU A 110 0.80 -1.97 0.75
CA GLU A 110 1.86 -2.85 1.25
C GLU A 110 2.73 -3.34 0.09
N GLY A 111 3.95 -2.84 -0.01
CA GLY A 111 4.87 -3.06 -1.13
C GLY A 111 5.86 -4.21 -0.90
N VAL A 112 5.92 -5.16 -1.84
CA VAL A 112 6.92 -6.24 -1.88
C VAL A 112 7.76 -6.12 -3.15
N PHE A 113 9.07 -6.34 -3.04
CA PHE A 113 10.01 -6.36 -4.17
C PHE A 113 10.10 -7.76 -4.79
N TRP A 114 10.21 -7.85 -6.13
CA TRP A 114 10.39 -9.10 -6.88
C TRP A 114 11.83 -9.19 -7.44
N PRO A 115 12.48 -10.37 -7.52
CA PRO A 115 11.94 -11.72 -7.29
C PRO A 115 11.80 -12.12 -5.83
N TYR A 116 10.68 -12.81 -5.56
CA TYR A 116 10.15 -13.24 -4.27
C TYR A 116 10.98 -14.31 -3.51
N ASP A 117 12.16 -14.70 -4.00
CA ASP A 117 12.88 -15.93 -3.58
C ASP A 117 13.53 -15.87 -2.18
N SER A 118 13.51 -14.74 -1.49
CA SER A 118 14.18 -14.58 -0.19
C SER A 118 13.30 -14.11 0.97
N CYS A 119 12.06 -13.66 0.74
CA CYS A 119 11.26 -13.01 1.78
C CYS A 119 10.18 -13.90 2.44
N LEU A 120 9.87 -15.09 1.90
CA LEU A 120 8.81 -15.97 2.44
C LEU A 120 9.30 -17.20 3.22
N LYS A 121 10.61 -17.36 3.47
CA LYS A 121 11.10 -18.47 4.32
C LYS A 121 10.78 -18.32 5.82
N MET A 122 9.84 -17.45 6.21
CA MET A 122 9.52 -17.17 7.63
C MET A 122 8.01 -17.23 7.97
N PHE A 123 7.21 -17.98 7.21
CA PHE A 123 5.88 -18.41 7.67
C PHE A 123 5.71 -19.91 7.50
#